data_AF-A0A7D5P6I9-F1
#
_entry.id   AF-A0A7D5P6I9-F1
#
_cell.length_a   1.000
_cell.length_b   1.000
_cell.length_c   1.000
_cell.angle_alpha   90.00
_cell.angle_beta   90.00
_cell.angle_gamma   90.00
#
_symmetry.space_group_name_H-M   'P 1'
#
loop_
_entity.id
_entity.type
_entity.pdbx_description
1 polymer ?
#
loop_
_entity_poly.entity_id
_entity_poly.type
_entity_poly.pdbx_seq_one_letter_code
_entity_poly.pdbx_strand_id
1 'polypeptide(L)'
;MSAVGRKISLGLVALVVLTASGAAGATVLYQDSAQQLRSQSDALRTEKAQLTTRLNETRTELRATRQRLNETRAQLNTRTEDVDQVAGALNQTERQLNTTEAQLAQTREQLANANENISRLEGEVADLEESRDELQSQVSDLRDRRDQLQSQVSDLQSEVDGLEADLSEAEDRAEALQTQVDELEVALDERDERIDDLESNVSSLRSEVERDEETIANLEEDVANLEEQVRSREVLLNAKNETIDDLESDLRELCSNGESRNATACEGYR
;
A
#
# COMPACT_ATOMS: atom_id res chain seq x y z
N MET A 1 -181.13 -44.28 -91.20
CA MET A 1 -181.64 -45.42 -90.43
C MET A 1 -180.83 -45.54 -89.15
N SER A 2 -181.48 -45.66 -87.98
CA SER A 2 -180.94 -46.10 -86.65
C SER A 2 -179.84 -45.22 -86.01
N ALA A 3 -180.01 -44.45 -84.93
CA ALA A 3 -180.37 -44.70 -83.52
C ALA A 3 -179.15 -44.72 -82.55
N VAL A 4 -179.32 -44.01 -81.42
CA VAL A 4 -178.54 -44.03 -80.14
C VAL A 4 -177.13 -43.40 -80.16
N GLY A 5 -176.70 -42.42 -79.35
CA GLY A 5 -177.25 -41.77 -78.16
C GLY A 5 -176.46 -42.11 -76.87
N ARG A 6 -175.37 -41.37 -76.55
CA ARG A 6 -175.01 -41.02 -75.13
C ARG A 6 -173.93 -39.92 -75.05
N LYS A 7 -174.23 -38.86 -74.28
CA LYS A 7 -173.32 -37.77 -73.88
C LYS A 7 -172.46 -38.23 -72.68
N ILE A 8 -171.15 -37.97 -72.70
CA ILE A 8 -170.27 -37.99 -71.51
C ILE A 8 -169.92 -36.55 -71.15
N SER A 9 -170.20 -36.18 -69.91
CA SER A 9 -170.14 -34.82 -69.37
C SER A 9 -168.73 -34.36 -69.00
N LEU A 10 -168.36 -33.14 -69.41
CA LEU A 10 -167.09 -32.45 -69.11
C LEU A 10 -166.70 -32.35 -67.62
N GLY A 11 -167.60 -32.62 -66.67
CA GLY A 11 -167.32 -32.51 -65.23
C GLY A 11 -166.34 -33.55 -64.66
N LEU A 12 -166.25 -34.74 -65.26
CA LEU A 12 -165.41 -35.82 -64.74
C LEU A 12 -163.94 -35.72 -65.16
N VAL A 13 -163.65 -35.09 -66.31
CA VAL A 13 -162.27 -34.87 -66.78
C VAL A 13 -161.59 -33.74 -65.99
N ALA A 14 -162.34 -32.71 -65.59
CA ALA A 14 -161.80 -31.61 -64.78
C ALA A 14 -161.41 -32.04 -63.35
N LEU A 15 -162.11 -33.02 -62.76
CA LEU A 15 -161.86 -33.47 -61.39
C LEU A 15 -160.62 -34.37 -61.27
N VAL A 16 -160.27 -35.12 -62.32
CA VAL A 16 -159.06 -35.96 -62.36
C VAL A 16 -157.79 -35.12 -62.56
N VAL A 17 -157.86 -34.02 -63.32
CA VAL A 17 -156.71 -33.13 -63.52
C VAL A 17 -156.43 -32.27 -62.27
N LEU A 18 -157.46 -31.84 -61.54
CA LEU A 18 -157.29 -31.07 -60.30
C LEU A 18 -156.75 -31.91 -59.12
N THR A 19 -157.08 -33.20 -59.06
CA THR A 19 -156.55 -34.09 -58.01
C THR A 19 -155.13 -34.60 -58.30
N ALA A 20 -154.76 -34.78 -59.58
CA ALA A 20 -153.37 -35.09 -59.96
C ALA A 20 -152.41 -33.90 -59.72
N SER A 21 -152.90 -32.66 -59.79
CA SER A 21 -152.09 -31.45 -59.57
C SER A 21 -151.78 -31.18 -58.09
N GLY A 22 -152.66 -31.58 -57.18
CA GLY A 22 -152.50 -31.36 -55.73
C GLY A 22 -151.52 -32.31 -55.05
N ALA A 23 -151.37 -33.54 -55.53
CA ALA A 23 -150.48 -34.54 -54.93
C ALA A 23 -149.00 -34.38 -55.32
N ALA A 24 -148.71 -33.73 -56.46
CA ALA A 24 -147.34 -33.47 -56.92
C ALA A 24 -146.67 -32.25 -56.23
N GLY A 25 -147.44 -31.23 -55.83
CA GLY A 25 -146.88 -30.01 -55.22
C GLY A 25 -146.35 -30.20 -53.79
N ALA A 26 -147.04 -31.02 -52.98
CA ALA A 26 -146.66 -31.24 -51.58
C ALA A 26 -145.44 -32.18 -51.43
N THR A 27 -145.25 -33.13 -52.35
CA THR A 27 -144.07 -34.00 -52.37
C THR A 27 -142.82 -33.24 -52.81
N VAL A 28 -142.92 -32.32 -53.77
CA VAL A 28 -141.79 -31.50 -54.23
C VAL A 28 -141.31 -30.52 -53.15
N LEU A 29 -142.22 -29.88 -52.40
CA LEU A 29 -141.86 -28.99 -51.29
C LEU A 29 -141.27 -29.76 -50.08
N TYR A 30 -141.76 -30.97 -49.80
CA TYR A 30 -141.14 -31.85 -48.80
C TYR A 30 -139.80 -32.42 -49.27
N GLN A 31 -139.62 -32.64 -50.58
CA GLN A 31 -138.34 -33.07 -51.14
C GLN A 31 -137.31 -31.95 -51.03
N ASP A 32 -137.68 -30.71 -51.33
CA ASP A 32 -136.78 -29.55 -51.28
C ASP A 32 -136.40 -29.20 -49.83
N SER A 33 -137.37 -29.17 -48.92
CA SER A 33 -137.09 -28.95 -47.49
C SER A 33 -136.33 -30.13 -46.86
N ALA A 34 -136.60 -31.38 -47.23
CA ALA A 34 -135.79 -32.52 -46.80
C ALA A 34 -134.39 -32.53 -47.44
N GLN A 35 -134.23 -32.00 -48.66
CA GLN A 35 -132.96 -31.89 -49.36
C GLN A 35 -132.12 -30.72 -48.82
N GLN A 36 -132.75 -29.62 -48.42
CA GLN A 36 -132.12 -28.50 -47.73
C GLN A 36 -131.73 -28.89 -46.29
N LEU A 37 -132.57 -29.64 -45.57
CA LEU A 37 -132.21 -30.21 -44.27
C LEU A 37 -131.09 -31.25 -44.40
N ARG A 38 -131.11 -32.09 -45.45
CA ARG A 38 -130.00 -33.02 -45.75
C ARG A 38 -128.73 -32.27 -46.08
N SER A 39 -128.81 -31.23 -46.91
CA SER A 39 -127.69 -30.34 -47.24
C SER A 39 -127.11 -29.67 -46.01
N GLN A 40 -127.95 -29.14 -45.11
CA GLN A 40 -127.49 -28.56 -43.84
C GLN A 40 -126.94 -29.63 -42.91
N SER A 41 -127.54 -30.81 -42.84
CA SER A 41 -127.04 -31.93 -42.02
C SER A 41 -125.69 -32.42 -42.51
N ASP A 42 -125.50 -32.50 -43.82
CA ASP A 42 -124.25 -32.90 -44.45
C ASP A 42 -123.19 -31.79 -44.36
N ALA A 43 -123.58 -30.52 -44.47
CA ALA A 43 -122.71 -29.38 -44.22
C ALA A 43 -122.26 -29.34 -42.75
N LEU A 44 -123.17 -29.54 -41.80
CA LEU A 44 -122.86 -29.64 -40.36
C LEU A 44 -122.02 -30.87 -40.02
N ARG A 45 -122.23 -32.01 -40.71
CA ARG A 45 -121.36 -33.19 -40.57
C ARG A 45 -119.96 -32.92 -41.08
N THR A 46 -119.83 -32.25 -42.23
CA THR A 46 -118.55 -31.83 -42.79
C THR A 46 -117.85 -30.83 -41.87
N GLU A 47 -118.58 -29.84 -41.36
CA GLU A 47 -118.05 -28.85 -40.41
C GLU A 47 -117.61 -29.51 -39.10
N LYS A 48 -118.42 -30.41 -38.54
CA LYS A 48 -118.07 -31.20 -37.35
C LYS A 48 -116.82 -32.06 -37.60
N ALA A 49 -116.71 -32.68 -38.78
CA ALA A 49 -115.53 -33.44 -39.17
C ALA A 49 -114.29 -32.53 -39.26
N GLN A 50 -114.40 -31.37 -39.91
CA GLN A 50 -113.32 -30.38 -40.01
C GLN A 50 -112.90 -29.83 -38.65
N LEU A 51 -113.86 -29.49 -37.77
CA LEU A 51 -113.59 -29.07 -36.40
C LEU A 51 -112.93 -30.18 -35.58
N THR A 52 -113.33 -31.43 -35.77
CA THR A 52 -112.70 -32.59 -35.11
C THR A 52 -111.25 -32.77 -35.58
N THR A 53 -110.99 -32.62 -36.89
CA THR A 53 -109.64 -32.65 -37.45
C THR A 53 -108.79 -31.52 -36.90
N ARG A 54 -109.25 -30.27 -36.97
CA ARG A 54 -108.55 -29.10 -36.40
C ARG A 54 -108.29 -29.25 -34.91
N LEU A 55 -109.27 -29.74 -34.15
CA LEU A 55 -109.10 -29.99 -32.71
C LEU A 55 -108.01 -31.03 -32.44
N ASN A 56 -107.93 -32.09 -33.26
CA ASN A 56 -106.89 -33.11 -33.14
C ASN A 56 -105.51 -32.59 -33.59
N GLU A 57 -105.44 -31.77 -34.64
CA GLU A 57 -104.23 -31.08 -35.08
C GLU A 57 -103.73 -30.13 -33.99
N THR A 58 -104.57 -29.21 -33.50
CA THR A 58 -104.23 -28.29 -32.40
C THR A 58 -103.84 -29.05 -31.12
N ARG A 59 -104.49 -30.18 -30.79
CA ARG A 59 -104.07 -31.02 -29.66
C ARG A 59 -102.69 -31.62 -29.86
N THR A 60 -102.33 -31.99 -31.09
CA THR A 60 -101.02 -32.53 -31.43
C THR A 60 -99.95 -31.45 -31.36
N GLU A 61 -100.22 -30.28 -31.92
CA GLU A 61 -99.36 -29.10 -31.84
C GLU A 61 -99.16 -28.63 -30.39
N LEU A 62 -100.21 -28.65 -29.57
CA LEU A 62 -100.12 -28.30 -28.15
C LEU A 62 -99.23 -29.29 -27.38
N ARG A 63 -99.31 -30.59 -27.68
CA ARG A 63 -98.42 -31.60 -27.09
C ARG A 63 -96.96 -31.37 -27.52
N ALA A 64 -96.73 -31.15 -28.82
CA ALA A 64 -95.39 -30.88 -29.35
C ALA A 64 -94.80 -29.59 -28.75
N THR A 65 -95.61 -28.54 -28.61
CA THR A 65 -95.20 -27.26 -28.00
C THR A 65 -94.89 -27.43 -26.51
N ARG A 66 -95.69 -28.21 -25.77
CA ARG A 66 -95.41 -28.52 -24.35
C ARG A 66 -94.12 -29.32 -24.18
N GLN A 67 -93.85 -30.27 -25.07
CA GLN A 67 -92.60 -31.02 -25.06
C GLN A 67 -91.41 -30.09 -25.30
N ARG A 68 -91.46 -29.27 -26.36
CA ARG A 68 -90.44 -28.25 -26.65
C ARG A 68 -90.24 -27.31 -25.46
N LEU A 69 -91.31 -26.84 -24.81
CA LEU A 69 -91.23 -25.98 -23.63
C LEU A 69 -90.50 -26.67 -22.47
N ASN A 70 -90.76 -27.96 -22.23
CA ASN A 70 -90.08 -28.71 -21.18
C ASN A 70 -88.60 -28.94 -21.52
N GLU A 71 -88.28 -29.24 -22.78
CA GLU A 71 -86.90 -29.36 -23.27
C GLU A 71 -86.14 -28.03 -23.12
N THR A 72 -86.75 -26.91 -23.54
CA THR A 72 -86.17 -25.57 -23.37
C THR A 72 -85.99 -25.20 -21.90
N ARG A 73 -86.92 -25.57 -21.01
CA ARG A 73 -86.76 -25.36 -19.56
C ARG A 73 -85.60 -26.15 -18.99
N ALA A 74 -85.44 -27.42 -19.39
CA ALA A 74 -84.32 -28.24 -18.96
C ALA A 74 -82.99 -27.62 -19.43
N GLN A 75 -82.92 -27.20 -20.70
CA GLN A 75 -81.76 -26.49 -21.24
C GLN A 75 -81.45 -25.18 -20.50
N LEU A 76 -82.47 -24.40 -20.17
CA LEU A 76 -82.31 -23.14 -19.41
C LEU A 76 -81.76 -23.40 -18.01
N ASN A 77 -82.23 -24.44 -17.34
CA ASN A 77 -81.72 -24.83 -16.02
C ASN A 77 -80.25 -25.23 -16.11
N THR A 78 -79.88 -26.10 -17.06
CA THR A 78 -78.48 -26.48 -17.28
C THR A 78 -77.61 -25.28 -17.64
N ARG A 79 -78.09 -24.36 -18.48
CA ARG A 79 -77.35 -23.14 -18.81
C ARG A 79 -77.19 -22.20 -17.63
N THR A 80 -78.16 -22.13 -16.74
CA THR A 80 -78.04 -21.38 -15.48
C THR A 80 -76.95 -21.98 -14.60
N GLU A 81 -76.93 -23.30 -14.44
CA GLU A 81 -75.90 -24.00 -13.68
C GLU A 81 -74.49 -23.83 -14.30
N ASP A 82 -74.37 -23.91 -15.63
CA ASP A 82 -73.11 -23.65 -16.34
C ASP A 82 -72.62 -22.22 -16.08
N VAL A 83 -73.51 -21.22 -16.13
CA VAL A 83 -73.17 -19.81 -15.86
C VAL A 83 -72.70 -19.61 -14.43
N ASP A 84 -73.36 -20.23 -13.45
CA ASP A 84 -72.95 -20.16 -12.04
C ASP A 84 -71.56 -20.78 -11.82
N GLN A 85 -71.28 -21.92 -12.47
CA GLN A 85 -69.96 -22.56 -12.41
C GLN A 85 -68.86 -21.68 -13.04
N VAL A 86 -69.11 -21.12 -14.22
CA VAL A 86 -68.17 -20.22 -14.89
C VAL A 86 -67.95 -18.95 -14.07
N ALA A 87 -69.00 -18.38 -13.48
CA ALA A 87 -68.87 -17.21 -12.61
C ALA A 87 -68.02 -17.51 -11.36
N GLY A 88 -68.19 -18.69 -10.75
CA GLY A 88 -67.36 -19.15 -9.64
C GLY A 88 -65.89 -19.33 -10.03
N ALA A 89 -65.63 -19.98 -11.16
CA ALA A 89 -64.28 -20.18 -11.68
C ALA A 89 -63.59 -18.84 -12.02
N LEU A 90 -64.33 -17.92 -12.67
CA LEU A 90 -63.83 -16.58 -12.98
C LEU A 90 -63.40 -15.84 -11.71
N ASN A 91 -64.23 -15.84 -10.67
CA ASN A 91 -63.91 -15.17 -9.41
C ASN A 91 -62.68 -15.78 -8.73
N GLN A 92 -62.50 -17.11 -8.82
CA GLN A 92 -61.30 -17.79 -8.32
C GLN A 92 -60.05 -17.37 -9.10
N THR A 93 -60.13 -17.33 -10.43
CA THR A 93 -59.02 -16.88 -11.28
C THR A 93 -58.66 -15.42 -11.03
N GLU A 94 -59.65 -14.54 -10.85
CA GLU A 94 -59.42 -13.13 -10.49
C GLU A 94 -58.65 -12.99 -9.17
N ARG A 95 -59.00 -13.78 -8.14
CA ARG A 95 -58.27 -13.78 -6.86
C ARG A 95 -56.84 -14.29 -7.00
N GLN A 96 -56.64 -15.35 -7.81
CA GLN A 96 -55.32 -15.88 -8.10
C GLN A 96 -54.46 -14.86 -8.84
N LEU A 97 -55.03 -14.20 -9.86
CA LEU A 97 -54.35 -13.15 -10.62
C LEU A 97 -53.89 -12.02 -9.69
N ASN A 98 -54.79 -11.47 -8.87
CA ASN A 98 -54.45 -10.42 -7.90
C ASN A 98 -53.33 -10.85 -6.93
N THR A 99 -53.35 -12.11 -6.49
CA THR A 99 -52.30 -12.65 -5.60
C THR A 99 -50.95 -12.74 -6.33
N THR A 100 -50.95 -13.26 -7.56
CA THR A 100 -49.73 -13.37 -8.38
C THR A 100 -49.19 -11.99 -8.75
N GLU A 101 -50.04 -11.02 -9.06
CA GLU A 101 -49.63 -9.63 -9.32
C GLU A 101 -48.95 -9.00 -8.10
N ALA A 102 -49.49 -9.21 -6.90
CA ALA A 102 -48.88 -8.73 -5.66
C ALA A 102 -47.52 -9.39 -5.39
N GLN A 103 -47.41 -10.71 -5.58
CA GLN A 103 -46.14 -11.44 -5.43
C GLN A 103 -45.09 -10.97 -6.45
N LEU A 104 -45.52 -10.71 -7.68
CA LEU A 104 -44.64 -10.23 -8.74
C LEU A 104 -44.13 -8.81 -8.44
N ALA A 105 -44.98 -7.93 -7.92
CA ALA A 105 -44.58 -6.61 -7.46
C ALA A 105 -43.53 -6.69 -6.34
N GLN A 106 -43.78 -7.52 -5.31
CA GLN A 106 -42.86 -7.74 -4.21
C GLN A 106 -41.51 -8.32 -4.69
N THR A 107 -41.53 -9.29 -5.58
CA THR A 107 -40.31 -9.90 -6.12
C THR A 107 -39.49 -8.89 -6.94
N ARG A 108 -40.15 -8.01 -7.69
CA ARG A 108 -39.47 -6.94 -8.44
C ARG A 108 -38.79 -5.93 -7.51
N GLU A 109 -39.45 -5.57 -6.41
CA GLU A 109 -38.87 -4.68 -5.39
C GLU A 109 -37.65 -5.34 -4.73
N GLN A 110 -37.75 -6.61 -4.34
CA GLN A 110 -36.63 -7.36 -3.78
C GLN A 110 -35.45 -7.45 -4.75
N LEU A 111 -35.72 -7.68 -6.04
CA LEU A 111 -34.69 -7.72 -7.08
C LEU A 111 -34.01 -6.36 -7.25
N ALA A 112 -34.77 -5.25 -7.23
CA ALA A 112 -34.21 -3.91 -7.29
C ALA A 112 -33.27 -3.63 -6.10
N ASN A 113 -33.74 -3.93 -4.88
CA ASN A 113 -32.94 -3.77 -3.66
C ASN A 113 -31.69 -4.66 -3.65
N ALA A 114 -31.78 -5.88 -4.19
CA ALA A 114 -30.62 -6.77 -4.31
C ALA A 114 -29.59 -6.20 -5.30
N ASN A 115 -30.04 -5.67 -6.45
CA ASN A 115 -29.15 -5.05 -7.43
C ASN A 115 -28.45 -3.80 -6.88
N GLU A 116 -29.16 -2.94 -6.15
CA GLU A 116 -28.55 -1.78 -5.49
C GLU A 116 -27.48 -2.19 -4.47
N ASN A 117 -27.74 -3.25 -3.70
CA ASN A 117 -26.76 -3.78 -2.76
C ASN A 117 -25.53 -4.36 -3.46
N ILE A 118 -25.72 -5.06 -4.59
CA ILE A 118 -24.61 -5.57 -5.39
C ILE A 118 -23.75 -4.41 -5.88
N SER A 119 -24.34 -3.37 -6.47
CA SER A 119 -23.58 -2.21 -6.95
C SER A 119 -22.83 -1.48 -5.83
N ARG A 120 -23.42 -1.38 -4.63
CA ARG A 120 -22.72 -0.82 -3.46
C ARG A 120 -21.52 -1.68 -3.06
N LEU A 121 -21.70 -3.00 -2.96
CA LEU A 121 -20.64 -3.93 -2.58
C LEU A 121 -19.52 -3.98 -3.62
N GLU A 122 -19.84 -3.88 -4.92
CA GLU A 122 -18.84 -3.76 -5.99
C GLU A 122 -17.99 -2.50 -5.82
N GLY A 123 -18.60 -1.37 -5.43
CA GLY A 123 -17.87 -0.14 -5.09
C GLY A 123 -16.96 -0.32 -3.87
N GLU A 124 -17.48 -0.91 -2.78
CA GLU A 124 -16.69 -1.18 -1.58
C GLU A 124 -15.51 -2.11 -1.85
N VAL A 125 -15.67 -3.11 -2.73
CA VAL A 125 -14.57 -4.00 -3.16
C VAL A 125 -13.52 -3.22 -3.93
N ALA A 126 -13.91 -2.35 -4.87
CA ALA A 126 -12.96 -1.54 -5.63
C ALA A 126 -12.14 -0.60 -4.72
N ASP A 127 -12.80 0.07 -3.77
CA ASP A 127 -12.13 0.96 -2.81
C ASP A 127 -11.14 0.20 -1.91
N LEU A 128 -11.52 -1.02 -1.49
CA LEU A 128 -10.65 -1.90 -0.69
C LEU A 128 -9.46 -2.43 -1.51
N GLU A 129 -9.65 -2.71 -2.79
CA GLU A 129 -8.56 -3.12 -3.70
C GLU A 129 -7.55 -1.99 -3.90
N GLU A 130 -8.00 -0.75 -4.12
CA GLU A 130 -7.14 0.43 -4.22
C GLU A 130 -6.37 0.67 -2.91
N SER A 131 -7.07 0.63 -1.77
CA SER A 131 -6.44 0.77 -0.45
C SER A 131 -5.38 -0.31 -0.19
N ARG A 132 -5.65 -1.55 -0.64
CA ARG A 132 -4.70 -2.66 -0.53
C ARG A 132 -3.45 -2.41 -1.37
N ASP A 133 -3.62 -1.95 -2.61
CA ASP A 133 -2.49 -1.66 -3.50
C ASP A 133 -1.62 -0.51 -2.97
N GLU A 134 -2.25 0.53 -2.42
CA GLU A 134 -1.54 1.64 -1.76
C GLU A 134 -0.72 1.15 -0.56
N LEU A 135 -1.33 0.35 0.32
CA LEU A 135 -0.65 -0.23 1.48
C LEU A 135 0.51 -1.16 1.06
N GLN A 136 0.34 -1.91 -0.03
CA GLN A 136 1.42 -2.75 -0.58
C GLN A 136 2.61 -1.89 -1.06
N SER A 137 2.34 -0.77 -1.72
CA SER A 137 3.39 0.18 -2.13
C SER A 137 4.10 0.77 -0.91
N GLN A 138 3.36 1.26 0.09
CA GLN A 138 3.94 1.83 1.31
C GLN A 138 4.82 0.81 2.06
N VAL A 139 4.39 -0.46 2.12
CA VAL A 139 5.19 -1.54 2.71
C VAL A 139 6.48 -1.80 1.92
N SER A 140 6.46 -1.69 0.59
CA SER A 140 7.67 -1.82 -0.23
C SER A 140 8.64 -0.68 0.07
N ASP A 141 8.17 0.57 0.06
CA ASP A 141 9.00 1.75 0.31
C ASP A 141 9.63 1.72 1.71
N LEU A 142 8.88 1.27 2.72
CA LEU A 142 9.39 1.10 4.08
C LEU A 142 10.46 0.00 4.17
N ARG A 143 10.34 -1.09 3.40
CA ARG A 143 11.37 -2.14 3.34
C ARG A 143 12.67 -1.61 2.74
N ASP A 144 12.57 -0.89 1.62
CA ASP A 144 13.73 -0.30 0.95
C ASP A 144 14.43 0.73 1.86
N ARG A 145 13.64 1.57 2.54
CA ARG A 145 14.18 2.53 3.51
C ARG A 145 14.88 1.85 4.68
N ARG A 146 14.32 0.74 5.17
CA ARG A 146 14.92 -0.07 6.24
C ARG A 146 16.24 -0.68 5.78
N ASP A 147 16.30 -1.24 4.57
CA ASP A 147 17.54 -1.79 4.02
C ASP A 147 18.63 -0.71 3.87
N GLN A 148 18.26 0.49 3.37
CA GLN A 148 19.18 1.63 3.28
C GLN A 148 19.72 2.05 4.65
N LEU A 149 18.86 2.14 5.67
CA LEU A 149 19.28 2.49 7.03
C LEU A 149 20.20 1.42 7.64
N GLN A 150 19.95 0.14 7.36
CA GLN A 150 20.83 -0.95 7.81
C GLN A 150 22.23 -0.84 7.19
N SER A 151 22.33 -0.51 5.91
CA SER A 151 23.63 -0.24 5.27
C SER A 151 24.34 0.96 5.90
N GLN A 152 23.64 2.08 6.12
CA GLN A 152 24.23 3.26 6.77
C GLN A 152 24.76 2.97 8.17
N VAL A 153 24.05 2.15 8.95
CA VAL A 153 24.52 1.72 10.28
C VAL A 153 25.80 0.90 10.16
N SER A 154 25.88 -0.03 9.20
CA SER A 154 27.08 -0.83 8.98
C SER A 154 28.29 0.01 8.55
N ASP A 155 28.07 1.01 7.70
CA ASP A 155 29.11 1.93 7.24
C ASP A 155 29.63 2.78 8.42
N LEU A 156 28.72 3.35 9.23
CA LEU A 156 29.07 4.13 10.42
C LEU A 156 29.79 3.29 11.48
N GLN A 157 29.42 2.02 11.66
CA GLN A 157 30.14 1.11 12.55
C GLN A 157 31.58 0.90 12.08
N SER A 158 31.78 0.71 10.78
CA SER A 158 33.13 0.55 10.20
C SER A 158 33.96 1.84 10.32
N GLU A 159 33.33 3.01 10.20
CA GLU A 159 33.97 4.31 10.41
C GLU A 159 34.39 4.49 11.88
N VAL A 160 33.54 4.11 12.84
CA VAL A 160 33.87 4.13 14.27
C VAL A 160 35.06 3.22 14.57
N ASP A 161 35.03 1.97 14.10
CA ASP A 161 36.15 1.03 14.30
C ASP A 161 37.47 1.59 13.73
N GLY A 162 37.41 2.27 12.58
CA GLY A 162 38.56 2.96 11.99
C GLY A 162 39.08 4.12 12.84
N LEU A 163 38.19 4.97 13.34
CA LEU A 163 38.55 6.09 14.21
C LEU A 163 39.11 5.63 15.56
N GLU A 164 38.63 4.52 16.11
CA GLU A 164 39.18 3.92 17.33
C GLU A 164 40.61 3.41 17.11
N ALA A 165 40.89 2.81 15.95
CA ALA A 165 42.24 2.40 15.59
C ALA A 165 43.19 3.59 15.41
N ASP A 166 42.76 4.63 14.69
CA ASP A 166 43.53 5.86 14.50
C ASP A 166 43.83 6.56 15.83
N LEU A 167 42.86 6.56 16.76
CA LEU A 167 43.03 7.11 18.11
C LEU A 167 44.10 6.34 18.89
N SER A 168 44.05 5.01 18.87
CA SER A 168 45.06 4.17 19.54
C SER A 168 46.46 4.42 18.98
N GLU A 169 46.63 4.54 17.66
CA GLU A 169 47.93 4.85 17.05
C GLU A 169 48.44 6.24 17.47
N ALA A 170 47.54 7.22 17.56
CA ALA A 170 47.89 8.56 18.01
C ALA A 170 48.33 8.60 19.48
N GLU A 171 47.67 7.82 20.35
CA GLU A 171 48.04 7.66 21.76
C GLU A 171 49.43 7.01 21.91
N ASP A 172 49.68 5.90 21.21
CA ASP A 172 51.00 5.23 21.20
C ASP A 172 52.11 6.19 20.74
N ARG A 173 51.83 6.98 19.69
CA ARG A 173 52.78 7.97 19.18
C ARG A 173 53.03 9.09 20.18
N ALA A 174 52.01 9.53 20.93
CA ALA A 174 52.16 10.54 21.95
C ALA A 174 53.05 10.05 23.11
N GLU A 175 52.86 8.80 23.54
CA GLU A 175 53.70 8.18 24.58
C GLU A 175 55.16 8.03 24.13
N ALA A 176 55.38 7.60 22.88
CA ALA A 176 56.72 7.50 22.31
C ALA A 176 57.42 8.86 22.17
N LEU A 177 56.67 9.93 21.86
CA LEU A 177 57.20 11.29 21.83
C LEU A 177 57.50 11.82 23.24
N GLN A 178 56.65 11.51 24.23
CA GLN A 178 56.91 11.88 25.63
C GLN A 178 58.21 11.23 26.13
N THR A 179 58.40 9.94 25.83
CA THR A 179 59.65 9.23 26.19
C THR A 179 60.88 9.89 25.58
N GLN A 180 60.80 10.30 24.30
CA GLN A 180 61.90 11.02 23.65
C GLN A 180 62.18 12.40 24.27
N VAL A 181 61.14 13.10 24.72
CA VAL A 181 61.30 14.37 25.44
C VAL A 181 62.05 14.14 26.75
N ASP A 182 61.63 13.15 27.54
CA ASP A 182 62.27 12.82 28.82
C ASP A 182 63.75 12.42 28.62
N GLU A 183 64.06 11.63 27.58
CA GLU A 183 65.44 11.27 27.21
C GLU A 183 66.29 12.50 26.82
N LEU A 184 65.70 13.44 26.07
CA LEU A 184 66.37 14.67 25.68
C LEU A 184 66.61 15.61 26.87
N GLU A 185 65.68 15.66 27.83
CA GLU A 185 65.85 16.43 29.08
C GLU A 185 67.02 15.88 29.89
N VAL A 186 67.11 14.55 30.09
CA VAL A 186 68.26 13.92 30.76
C VAL A 186 69.58 14.21 30.03
N ALA A 187 69.58 14.08 28.70
CA ALA A 187 70.77 14.38 27.91
C ALA A 187 71.19 15.86 28.03
N LEU A 188 70.24 16.79 28.17
CA LEU A 188 70.51 18.21 28.38
C LEU A 188 71.19 18.44 29.74
N ASP A 189 70.65 17.86 30.81
CA ASP A 189 71.23 17.95 32.16
C ASP A 189 72.67 17.41 32.20
N GLU A 190 72.93 16.27 31.57
CA GLU A 190 74.30 15.72 31.46
C GLU A 190 75.26 16.63 30.66
N ARG A 191 74.73 17.40 29.69
CA ARG A 191 75.53 18.37 28.94
C ARG A 191 75.83 19.60 29.79
N ASP A 192 74.88 20.08 30.58
CA ASP A 192 75.05 21.21 31.49
C ASP A 192 76.08 20.88 32.60
N GLU A 193 75.99 19.71 33.25
CA GLU A 193 77.00 19.27 34.22
C GLU A 193 78.41 19.22 33.62
N ARG A 194 78.51 18.75 32.37
CA ARG A 194 79.81 18.71 31.67
C ARG A 194 80.34 20.10 31.33
N ILE A 195 79.46 21.07 31.08
CA ILE A 195 79.86 22.47 30.88
C ILE A 195 80.43 23.01 32.18
N ASP A 196 79.76 22.82 33.31
CA ASP A 196 80.23 23.25 34.64
C ASP A 196 81.61 22.67 34.97
N ASP A 197 81.80 21.37 34.74
CA ASP A 197 83.09 20.68 34.90
C ASP A 197 84.20 21.32 34.05
N LEU A 198 83.90 21.61 32.78
CA LEU A 198 84.86 22.22 31.86
C LEU A 198 85.19 23.66 32.28
N GLU A 199 84.21 24.43 32.75
CA GLU A 199 84.42 25.78 33.26
C GLU A 199 85.32 25.79 34.51
N SER A 200 85.10 24.85 35.44
CA SER A 200 85.95 24.66 36.62
C SER A 200 87.40 24.30 36.26
N ASN A 201 87.58 23.39 35.30
CA ASN A 201 88.89 23.03 34.78
C ASN A 201 89.60 24.22 34.13
N VAL A 202 88.88 25.01 33.32
CA VAL A 202 89.40 26.24 32.71
C VAL A 202 89.85 27.24 33.78
N SER A 203 89.07 27.42 34.86
CA SER A 203 89.45 28.31 35.97
C SER A 203 90.70 27.82 36.70
N SER A 204 90.82 26.51 36.91
CA SER A 204 91.99 25.90 37.57
C SER A 204 93.25 26.06 36.71
N LEU A 205 93.17 25.77 35.42
CA LEU A 205 94.27 25.98 34.47
C LEU A 205 94.70 27.44 34.38
N ARG A 206 93.76 28.39 34.41
CA ARG A 206 94.10 29.83 34.47
C ARG A 206 94.90 30.17 35.73
N SER A 207 94.50 29.65 36.89
CA SER A 207 95.22 29.87 38.15
C SER A 207 96.60 29.20 38.16
N GLU A 208 96.76 28.07 37.47
CA GLU A 208 98.05 27.41 37.29
C GLU A 208 98.98 28.25 36.41
N VAL A 209 98.46 28.76 35.28
CA VAL A 209 99.18 29.68 34.39
C VAL A 209 99.65 30.93 35.16
N GLU A 210 98.80 31.55 35.98
CA GLU A 210 99.20 32.72 36.79
C GLU A 210 100.35 32.42 37.77
N ARG A 211 100.35 31.23 38.39
CA ARG A 211 101.45 30.80 39.28
C ARG A 211 102.73 30.50 38.52
N ASP A 212 102.62 29.89 37.35
CA ASP A 212 103.76 29.62 36.49
C ASP A 212 104.38 30.94 36.01
N GLU A 213 103.56 31.94 35.66
CA GLU A 213 104.02 33.29 35.32
C GLU A 213 104.75 33.98 36.49
N GLU A 214 104.23 33.88 37.72
CA GLU A 214 104.90 34.41 38.93
C GLU A 214 106.22 33.67 39.21
N THR A 215 106.25 32.35 39.04
CA THR A 215 107.46 31.54 39.21
C THR A 215 108.52 31.91 38.19
N ILE A 216 108.12 32.11 36.92
CA ILE A 216 109.02 32.56 35.86
C ILE A 216 109.61 33.94 36.23
N ALA A 217 108.79 34.89 36.67
CA ALA A 217 109.28 36.22 37.06
C ALA A 217 110.31 36.17 38.21
N ASN A 218 110.05 35.35 39.24
CA ASN A 218 110.99 35.15 40.35
C ASN A 218 112.31 34.50 39.87
N LEU A 219 112.22 33.49 39.00
CA LEU A 219 113.40 32.85 38.42
C LEU A 219 114.21 33.82 37.55
N GLU A 220 113.56 34.71 36.81
CA GLU A 220 114.21 35.78 36.05
C GLU A 220 114.97 36.76 36.97
N GLU A 221 114.40 37.12 38.12
CA GLU A 221 115.07 37.95 39.14
C GLU A 221 116.28 37.23 39.75
N ASP A 222 116.13 35.96 40.13
CA ASP A 222 117.21 35.13 40.65
C ASP A 222 118.36 35.02 39.65
N VAL A 223 118.06 34.81 38.36
CA VAL A 223 119.06 34.80 37.29
C VAL A 223 119.78 36.14 37.20
N ALA A 224 119.06 37.27 37.22
CA ALA A 224 119.68 38.59 37.17
C ALA A 224 120.60 38.87 38.37
N ASN A 225 120.20 38.43 39.57
CA ASN A 225 121.01 38.53 40.79
C ASN A 225 122.27 37.66 40.70
N LEU A 226 122.13 36.41 40.25
CA LEU A 226 123.26 35.51 40.04
C LEU A 226 124.24 36.08 39.01
N GLU A 227 123.75 36.66 37.91
CA GLU A 227 124.59 37.35 36.92
C GLU A 227 125.37 38.54 37.53
N GLU A 228 124.76 39.31 38.43
CA GLU A 228 125.44 40.39 39.16
C GLU A 228 126.50 39.85 40.12
N GLN A 229 126.20 38.78 40.85
CA GLN A 229 127.18 38.12 41.71
C GLN A 229 128.36 37.57 40.91
N VAL A 230 128.12 36.98 39.73
CA VAL A 230 129.17 36.53 38.82
C VAL A 230 130.04 37.71 38.38
N ARG A 231 129.44 38.81 37.90
CA ARG A 231 130.18 40.04 37.53
C ARG A 231 131.02 40.60 38.68
N SER A 232 130.46 40.65 39.88
CA SER A 232 131.17 41.11 41.09
C SER A 232 132.35 40.21 41.44
N ARG A 233 132.16 38.88 41.37
CA ARG A 233 133.24 37.91 41.55
C ARG A 233 134.31 38.03 40.48
N GLU A 234 133.95 38.24 39.22
CA GLU A 234 134.90 38.47 38.13
C GLU A 234 135.77 39.71 38.40
N VAL A 235 135.18 40.83 38.83
CA VAL A 235 135.93 42.04 39.24
C VAL A 235 136.88 41.75 40.41
N LEU A 236 136.40 41.05 41.44
CA LEU A 236 137.24 40.69 42.58
C LEU A 236 138.39 39.76 42.17
N LEU A 237 138.13 38.80 41.29
CA LEU A 237 139.12 37.85 40.79
C LEU A 237 140.20 38.57 39.98
N ASN A 238 139.81 39.54 39.13
CA ASN A 238 140.75 40.41 38.43
C ASN A 238 141.61 41.23 39.41
N ALA A 239 141.01 41.85 40.43
CA ALA A 239 141.76 42.61 41.44
C ALA A 239 142.71 41.71 42.26
N LYS A 240 142.31 40.47 42.55
CA LYS A 240 143.18 39.48 43.20
C LYS A 240 144.33 39.05 42.29
N ASN A 241 144.09 38.87 40.99
CA ASN A 241 145.15 38.60 40.02
C ASN A 241 146.14 39.77 39.94
N GLU A 242 145.68 41.04 39.88
CA GLU A 242 146.56 42.21 39.94
C GLU A 242 147.39 42.22 41.23
N THR A 243 146.78 41.92 42.38
CA THR A 243 147.51 41.83 43.66
C THR A 243 148.55 40.70 43.64
N ILE A 244 148.23 39.56 43.02
CA ILE A 244 149.17 38.45 42.84
C ILE A 244 150.32 38.90 41.93
N ASP A 245 150.04 39.55 40.81
CA ASP A 245 151.05 40.08 39.88
C ASP A 245 151.98 41.08 40.59
N ASP A 246 151.44 41.99 41.39
CA ASP A 246 152.20 42.92 42.24
C ASP A 246 153.08 42.17 43.25
N LEU A 247 152.52 41.20 43.98
CA LEU A 247 153.26 40.39 44.94
C LEU A 247 154.36 39.55 44.26
N GLU A 248 154.11 39.01 43.08
CA GLU A 248 155.11 38.32 42.28
C GLU A 248 156.23 39.27 41.85
N SER A 249 155.90 40.50 41.45
CA SER A 249 156.87 41.56 41.13
C SER A 249 157.73 41.92 42.35
N ASP A 250 157.12 42.15 43.51
CA ASP A 250 157.81 42.39 44.78
C ASP A 250 158.74 41.22 45.14
N LEU A 251 158.29 39.98 44.94
CA LEU A 251 159.11 38.78 45.17
C LEU A 251 160.33 38.74 44.23
N ARG A 252 160.15 39.07 42.94
CA ARG A 252 161.24 39.17 41.97
C ARG A 252 162.24 40.27 42.37
N GLU A 253 161.77 41.42 42.82
CA GLU A 253 162.61 42.53 43.28
C GLU A 253 163.38 42.17 44.57
N LEU A 254 162.74 41.50 45.53
CA LEU A 254 163.41 40.97 46.72
C LEU A 254 164.47 39.90 46.38
N CYS A 255 164.18 39.01 45.42
CA CYS A 255 165.15 38.03 44.92
C CYS A 255 166.27 38.68 44.08
N SER A 256 166.13 39.92 43.58
CA SER A 256 167.18 40.66 42.84
C SER A 256 168.02 41.62 43.70
N ASN A 257 167.43 42.28 44.70
CA ASN A 257 168.08 43.29 45.54
C ASN A 257 168.70 42.72 46.84
N GLY A 258 168.36 41.48 47.23
CA GLY A 258 168.82 40.87 48.48
C GLY A 258 170.01 39.92 48.36
N GLU A 259 171.17 40.34 48.85
CA GLU A 259 172.23 39.44 49.36
C GLU A 259 171.74 38.73 50.65
N SER A 260 170.80 37.77 50.61
CA SER A 260 170.40 37.07 51.86
C SER A 260 169.63 35.73 51.72
N ARG A 261 170.38 34.64 51.94
CA ARG A 261 170.12 33.53 52.88
C ARG A 261 169.04 32.44 52.65
N ASN A 262 168.21 32.41 51.61
CA ASN A 262 167.37 31.22 51.36
C ASN A 262 167.16 30.92 49.86
N ALA A 263 168.17 30.34 49.20
CA ALA A 263 168.16 30.06 47.76
C ALA A 263 167.03 29.10 47.33
N THR A 264 166.54 28.25 48.22
CA THR A 264 165.46 27.29 47.97
C THR A 264 164.08 27.94 47.83
N ALA A 265 163.88 29.17 48.30
CA ALA A 265 162.59 29.86 48.21
C ALA A 265 162.37 30.61 46.88
N CYS A 266 163.44 30.92 46.13
CA CYS A 266 163.37 31.67 44.85
C CYS A 266 163.41 30.76 43.59
N GLU A 267 163.19 29.45 43.72
CA GLU A 267 163.46 28.47 42.65
C GLU A 267 162.51 28.53 41.43
N GLY A 268 161.42 29.31 41.53
CA GLY A 268 160.46 29.54 40.43
C GLY A 268 160.37 30.98 39.91
N TYR A 269 161.18 31.93 40.43
CA TYR A 269 161.00 33.38 40.19
C TYR A 269 162.24 34.11 39.63
N ARG A 270 163.20 33.37 39.05
CA ARG A 270 164.37 33.92 38.34
C ARG A 270 164.19 33.90 36.83
#